data_AF-A0A0T2NH77-F1
#
_entry.id   AF-A0A0T2NH77-F1
#
_cell.length_a   1.000
_cell.length_b   1.000
_cell.length_c   1.000
_cell.angle_alpha   90.00
_cell.angle_beta   90.00
_cell.angle_gamma   90.00
#
_symmetry.space_group_name_H-M   'P 1'
#
loop_
_entity.id
_entity.type
_entity.pdbx_description
1 polymer ?
#
loop_
_entity_poly.entity_id
_entity_poly.type
_entity_poly.pdbx_seq_one_letter_code
_entity_poly.pdbx_strand_id
1 'polypeptide(L)'
;MKTLTSNFLASIAVALAVGLASTGAAHAQACLDKRQIQDAVSSGQIMSLDAVLASAGVDGSAEILSVQVCDEGGGLVYIIGVLTPEGEAQNLVLSAQ
;
A
#
# COMPACT_ATOMS: atom_id res chain seq x y z
N MET A 1 -43.22 -8.94 43.15
CA MET A 1 -44.30 -8.73 42.16
C MET A 1 -43.71 -8.93 40.78
N LYS A 2 -44.22 -9.91 40.03
CA LYS A 2 -43.81 -10.31 38.68
C LYS A 2 -44.37 -9.32 37.66
N THR A 3 -43.56 -8.75 36.78
CA THR A 3 -44.03 -8.17 35.51
C THR A 3 -43.76 -9.17 34.39
N LEU A 4 -44.85 -9.50 33.71
CA LEU A 4 -45.04 -10.57 32.75
C LEU A 4 -44.83 -10.06 31.31
N THR A 5 -44.35 -10.98 30.47
CA THR A 5 -44.73 -11.21 29.06
C THR A 5 -44.63 -10.03 28.08
N SER A 6 -43.68 -10.01 27.15
CA SER A 6 -43.50 -10.92 26.00
C SER A 6 -44.63 -10.81 24.96
N ASN A 7 -44.20 -10.57 23.71
CA ASN A 7 -44.89 -10.79 22.43
C ASN A 7 -45.73 -9.62 21.87
N PHE A 8 -45.04 -8.66 21.25
CA PHE A 8 -45.52 -8.11 19.98
C PHE A 8 -44.93 -8.93 18.84
N LEU A 9 -45.77 -9.87 18.37
CA LEU A 9 -45.88 -10.37 17.00
C LEU A 9 -45.76 -9.21 16.00
N ALA A 10 -45.37 -9.32 14.74
CA ALA A 10 -44.80 -10.32 13.86
C ALA A 10 -44.65 -9.60 12.50
N SER A 11 -43.76 -10.08 11.64
CA SER A 11 -43.80 -9.93 10.16
C SER A 11 -43.32 -8.60 9.55
N ILE A 12 -42.20 -8.69 8.82
CA ILE A 12 -41.91 -8.19 7.45
C ILE A 12 -40.42 -8.55 7.24
N ALA A 13 -40.14 -9.75 6.71
CA ALA A 13 -39.98 -10.01 5.29
C ALA A 13 -38.73 -9.34 4.69
N VAL A 14 -37.67 -10.15 4.60
CA VAL A 14 -36.73 -10.27 3.47
C VAL A 14 -36.31 -8.96 2.80
N ALA A 15 -35.19 -8.39 3.26
CA ALA A 15 -34.47 -7.38 2.50
C ALA A 15 -32.97 -7.67 2.50
N LEU A 16 -32.49 -8.14 1.36
CA LEU A 16 -31.13 -7.98 0.83
C LEU A 16 -29.97 -8.64 1.60
N ALA A 17 -29.97 -9.98 1.59
CA ALA A 17 -28.75 -10.77 1.80
C ALA A 17 -27.91 -10.87 0.52
N VAL A 18 -27.41 -9.75 -0.04
CA VAL A 18 -26.30 -9.75 -1.02
C VAL A 18 -25.57 -8.39 -0.98
N GLY A 19 -25.14 -7.96 0.21
CA GLY A 19 -24.10 -6.94 0.30
C GLY A 19 -22.77 -7.62 0.04
N LEU A 20 -22.29 -7.55 -1.21
CA LEU A 20 -20.94 -7.95 -1.61
C LEU A 20 -19.94 -7.47 -0.54
N ALA A 21 -19.42 -8.42 0.23
CA ALA A 21 -18.15 -8.25 0.90
C ALA A 21 -17.05 -8.23 -0.17
N SER A 22 -17.03 -7.19 -1.01
CA SER A 22 -15.79 -6.71 -1.58
C SER A 22 -15.10 -5.91 -0.48
N THR A 23 -14.73 -6.59 0.60
CA THR A 23 -13.54 -6.18 1.34
C THR A 23 -12.44 -6.35 0.32
N GLY A 24 -12.17 -5.28 -0.45
CA GLY A 24 -10.99 -5.20 -1.28
C GLY A 24 -9.87 -5.67 -0.39
N ALA A 25 -9.28 -6.81 -0.72
CA ALA A 25 -8.04 -7.19 -0.12
C ALA A 25 -7.13 -6.04 -0.51
N ALA A 26 -6.91 -5.11 0.42
CA ALA A 26 -5.67 -4.40 0.48
C ALA A 26 -4.66 -5.53 0.72
N HIS A 27 -4.24 -6.16 -0.39
CA HIS A 27 -3.11 -7.05 -0.39
C HIS A 27 -2.03 -6.21 0.28
N ALA A 28 -1.65 -6.60 1.50
CA ALA A 28 -0.52 -5.99 2.15
C ALA A 28 0.63 -6.20 1.18
N GLN A 29 1.01 -5.13 0.46
CA GLN A 29 2.06 -5.19 -0.53
C GLN A 29 3.26 -5.83 0.17
N ALA A 30 3.82 -6.90 -0.42
CA ALA A 30 4.91 -7.62 0.20
C ALA A 30 6.17 -6.77 0.08
N CYS A 31 6.35 -5.84 1.03
CA CYS A 31 7.49 -4.97 1.09
C CYS A 31 8.68 -5.70 1.71
N LEU A 32 9.85 -5.52 1.10
CA LEU A 32 11.10 -6.08 1.56
C LEU A 32 11.55 -5.36 2.83
N ASP A 33 12.16 -6.12 3.73
CA ASP A 33 12.87 -5.54 4.87
C ASP A 33 14.22 -4.94 4.46
N LYS A 34 14.84 -4.19 5.38
CA LYS A 34 16.11 -3.49 5.11
C LYS A 34 17.26 -4.43 4.72
N ARG A 35 17.30 -5.65 5.25
CA ARG A 35 18.35 -6.63 4.89
C ARG A 35 18.10 -7.19 3.50
N GLN A 36 16.86 -7.55 3.20
CA GLN A 36 16.47 -8.02 1.86
C GLN A 36 16.77 -6.96 0.79
N ILE A 37 16.51 -5.68 1.09
CA ILE A 37 16.87 -4.58 0.18
C ILE A 37 18.39 -4.53 -0.05
N GLN A 38 19.19 -4.62 1.02
CA GLN A 38 20.65 -4.61 0.90
C GLN A 38 21.18 -5.81 0.11
N ASP A 39 20.63 -7.00 0.35
CA ASP A 39 20.98 -8.23 -0.37
C ASP A 39 20.58 -8.11 -1.85
N ALA A 40 19.40 -7.57 -2.16
CA ALA A 40 18.92 -7.37 -3.52
C ALA A 40 19.77 -6.33 -4.29
N VAL A 41 20.18 -5.23 -3.65
CA VAL A 41 21.08 -4.23 -4.26
C VAL A 41 22.46 -4.84 -4.49
N SER A 42 23.03 -5.51 -3.48
CA SER A 42 24.38 -6.08 -3.57
C SER A 42 24.50 -7.25 -4.55
N SER A 43 23.43 -8.02 -4.74
CA SER A 43 23.35 -9.07 -5.74
C SER A 43 23.04 -8.56 -7.16
N GLY A 44 22.70 -7.28 -7.31
CA GLY A 44 22.27 -6.70 -8.58
C GLY A 44 20.86 -7.10 -9.01
N GLN A 45 20.05 -7.66 -8.09
CA GLN A 45 18.64 -7.94 -8.34
C GLN A 45 17.83 -6.65 -8.50
N ILE A 46 18.18 -5.61 -7.75
CA ILE A 46 17.60 -4.27 -7.88
C ILE A 46 18.70 -3.20 -8.00
N MET A 47 18.38 -2.13 -8.70
CA MET A 47 19.18 -0.92 -8.79
C MET A 47 19.25 -0.22 -7.42
N SER A 48 20.32 0.54 -7.17
CA SER A 48 20.39 1.42 -6.00
C SER A 48 19.38 2.57 -6.11
N LEU A 49 18.97 3.13 -4.97
CA LEU A 49 17.98 4.21 -4.93
C LEU A 49 18.40 5.41 -5.81
N ASP A 50 19.67 5.80 -5.77
CA ASP A 50 20.21 6.88 -6.59
C ASP A 50 20.10 6.58 -8.09
N ALA A 51 20.37 5.34 -8.50
CA ALA A 51 20.31 4.94 -9.89
C ALA A 51 18.86 4.90 -10.41
N VAL A 52 17.90 4.47 -9.57
CA VAL A 52 16.46 4.49 -9.90
C VAL A 52 15.92 5.92 -10.02
N LEU A 53 16.33 6.81 -9.12
CA LEU A 53 15.94 8.23 -9.19
C LEU A 53 16.53 8.90 -10.44
N ALA A 54 17.80 8.62 -10.76
CA ALA A 54 18.46 9.14 -11.95
C ALA A 54 17.81 8.61 -13.25
N SER A 55 17.41 7.33 -13.30
CA SER A 55 16.73 6.76 -14.47
C SER A 55 15.34 7.35 -14.69
N ALA A 56 14.66 7.77 -13.61
CA ALA A 56 13.37 8.45 -13.64
C ALA A 56 13.47 9.97 -13.90
N GLY A 57 14.68 10.54 -13.99
CA GLY A 57 14.88 11.97 -14.15
C GLY A 57 14.43 12.79 -12.94
N VAL A 58 14.40 12.18 -11.75
CA VAL A 58 14.07 12.86 -10.51
C VAL A 58 15.32 13.57 -10.01
N ASP A 59 15.35 14.89 -10.19
CA ASP A 59 16.42 15.72 -9.64
C ASP A 59 16.41 15.67 -8.11
N GLY A 60 17.61 15.67 -7.50
CA GLY A 60 17.81 15.58 -6.04
C GLY A 60 17.29 16.79 -5.23
N SER A 61 16.49 17.66 -5.83
CA SER A 61 15.81 18.77 -5.17
C SER A 61 14.53 18.36 -4.44
N ALA A 62 13.96 17.20 -4.75
CA ALA A 62 12.81 16.67 -4.01
C ALA A 62 13.27 16.11 -2.66
N GLU A 63 12.60 16.49 -1.57
CA GLU A 63 12.90 15.95 -0.25
C GLU A 63 12.31 14.54 -0.12
N ILE A 64 13.16 13.54 0.13
CA ILE A 64 12.72 12.15 0.32
C ILE A 64 12.27 11.95 1.77
N LEU A 65 10.99 11.66 1.94
CA LEU A 65 10.36 11.40 3.23
C LEU A 65 10.41 9.92 3.62
N SER A 66 10.27 9.02 2.63
CA SER A 66 10.25 7.58 2.88
C SER A 66 10.68 6.79 1.65
N VAL A 67 11.24 5.60 1.88
CA VAL A 67 11.66 4.67 0.83
C VAL A 67 11.26 3.27 1.24
N GLN A 68 10.50 2.61 0.38
CA GLN A 68 10.11 1.21 0.51
C GLN A 68 10.38 0.50 -0.81
N VAL A 69 10.69 -0.79 -0.75
CA VAL A 69 10.75 -1.66 -1.94
C VAL A 69 9.71 -2.74 -1.74
N CYS A 70 8.80 -2.90 -2.69
CA CYS A 70 7.72 -3.86 -2.55
C CYS A 70 7.52 -4.67 -3.83
N ASP A 71 7.04 -5.90 -3.66
CA ASP A 71 6.59 -6.72 -4.79
C ASP A 71 5.22 -6.23 -5.26
N GLU A 72 5.16 -5.77 -6.50
CA GLU A 72 3.94 -5.40 -7.21
C GLU A 72 3.74 -6.33 -8.40
N GLY A 73 2.85 -7.31 -8.24
CA GLY A 73 2.50 -8.24 -9.32
C GLY A 73 3.67 -9.09 -9.80
N GLY A 74 4.62 -9.43 -8.91
CA GLY A 74 5.82 -10.20 -9.25
C GLY A 74 7.02 -9.38 -9.73
N GLY A 75 6.93 -8.04 -9.69
CA GLY A 75 8.04 -7.14 -9.96
C GLY A 75 8.36 -6.28 -8.74
N LEU A 76 9.66 -6.07 -8.46
CA LEU A 76 10.08 -5.17 -7.39
C LEU A 76 9.96 -3.72 -7.84
N VAL A 77 9.29 -2.90 -7.02
CA VAL A 77 9.14 -1.46 -7.23
C VAL A 77 9.61 -0.67 -6.00
N TYR A 78 10.21 0.49 -6.24
CA TYR A 78 10.46 1.49 -5.22
C TYR A 78 9.22 2.35 -5.03
N ILE A 79 8.73 2.45 -3.79
CA ILE A 79 7.72 3.41 -3.36
C ILE A 79 8.44 4.50 -2.56
N ILE A 80 8.56 5.67 -3.16
CA ILE A 80 9.34 6.79 -2.64
C ILE A 80 8.38 7.92 -2.29
N GLY A 81 8.19 8.17 -1.00
CA GLY A 81 7.46 9.34 -0.55
C GLY A 81 8.34 10.57 -0.69
N VAL A 82 7.89 11.57 -1.46
CA VAL A 82 8.60 12.84 -1.67
C VAL A 82 7.73 14.01 -1.24
N LEU A 83 8.37 15.09 -0.80
CA LEU A 83 7.75 16.39 -0.58
C LEU A 83 8.12 17.33 -1.73
N THR A 84 7.12 17.87 -2.43
CA THR A 84 7.35 18.82 -3.51
C THR A 84 7.70 20.21 -2.96
N PRO A 85 8.27 21.12 -3.77
CA PRO A 85 8.54 22.50 -3.35
C PRO A 85 7.29 23.27 -2.88
N GLU A 86 6.10 22.86 -3.34
CA GLU A 86 4.81 23.41 -2.95
C GLU A 86 4.32 22.89 -1.59
N GLY A 87 5.03 21.93 -0.99
CA GLY A 87 4.70 21.30 0.29
C GLY A 87 3.74 20.12 0.18
N GLU A 88 3.58 19.55 -1.01
CA GLU A 88 2.69 18.40 -1.23
C GLU A 88 3.45 17.08 -1.05
N ALA A 89 2.88 16.16 -0.27
CA ALA A 89 3.43 14.82 -0.09
C ALA A 89 2.85 13.87 -1.15
N GLN A 90 3.71 13.26 -1.96
CA GLN A 90 3.32 12.35 -3.03
C GLN A 90 4.22 11.10 -3.05
N ASN A 91 3.69 9.99 -3.57
CA ASN A 91 4.46 8.77 -3.76
C ASN A 91 4.86 8.61 -5.22
N LEU A 92 6.15 8.41 -5.45
CA LEU A 92 6.70 7.98 -6.73
C LEU A 92 6.84 6.46 -6.69
N VAL A 93 6.27 5.77 -7.69
CA VAL A 93 6.42 4.33 -7.85
C VAL A 93 7.29 4.07 -9.06
N LEU A 94 8.49 3.53 -8.84
CA LEU A 94 9.51 3.34 -9.86
C LEU A 94 9.93 1.87 -9.94
N SER A 95 10.25 1.38 -11.14
CA SER A 95 10.85 0.05 -11.31
C SER A 95 12.15 -0.05 -10.52
N ALA A 96 12.36 -1.17 -9.84
CA ALA A 96 13.63 -1.46 -9.17
C ALA A 96 14.69 -2.07 -10.12
N GLN A 97 14.37 -2.26 -11.41
CA GLN A 97 15.18 -2.90 -12.44
C GLN A 97 15.42 -1.97 -13.63
#